data_AF-A0ABD5T248-F1
#
_entry.id   AF-A0ABD5T248-F1
#
_cell.length_a   1.000
_cell.length_b   1.000
_cell.length_c   1.000
_cell.angle_alpha   90.00
_cell.angle_beta   90.00
_cell.angle_gamma   90.00
#
_symmetry.space_group_name_H-M   'P 1'
#
loop_
_entity.id
_entity.type
_entity.pdbx_description
1 polymer ?
#
loop_
_entity_poly.entity_id
_entity_poly.type
_entity_poly.pdbx_seq_one_letter_code
_entity_poly.pdbx_strand_id
1 'polypeptide(L)' 'DGLASNDGPGDGVAESADAGPPSELPSPAPDFVGDILGDVTDFLSGDIDTLGDAVSDVAGDAAPENGGS' A
#
# COMPACT_ATOMS: atom_id res chain seq x y z
N ASP A 1 -37.54 -3.74 43.44
CA ASP A 1 -37.91 -4.08 42.05
C ASP A 1 -36.71 -4.24 41.17
N GLY A 2 -36.58 -5.41 40.56
CA GLY A 2 -35.58 -5.70 39.55
C GLY A 2 -36.08 -5.40 38.14
N LEU A 3 -35.14 -5.17 37.23
CA LEU A 3 -35.31 -5.34 35.79
C LEU A 3 -34.08 -6.05 35.23
N ALA A 4 -34.34 -6.87 34.22
CA ALA A 4 -33.60 -8.05 33.82
C ALA A 4 -32.27 -7.82 33.09
N SER A 5 -31.47 -8.90 33.12
CA SER A 5 -30.18 -9.13 32.51
C SER A 5 -30.05 -8.79 31.03
N ASN A 6 -28.88 -8.28 30.65
CA ASN A 6 -28.30 -8.48 29.33
C ASN A 6 -26.81 -8.78 29.48
N ASP A 7 -26.49 -9.99 29.95
CA ASP A 7 -25.21 -10.63 29.67
C ASP A 7 -25.26 -11.10 28.20
N GLY A 8 -24.55 -10.37 27.34
CA GLY A 8 -24.35 -10.64 25.91
C GLY A 8 -22.99 -10.08 25.48
N PRO A 9 -22.31 -10.70 24.50
CA PRO A 9 -20.88 -10.96 24.52
C PRO A 9 -20.06 -9.67 24.51
N GLY A 10 -18.98 -9.70 25.29
CA GLY A 10 -18.07 -8.57 25.47
C GLY A 10 -17.66 -7.96 24.14
N ASP A 11 -18.16 -6.77 23.89
CA ASP A 11 -17.57 -5.86 22.93
C ASP A 11 -17.14 -4.67 23.77
N GLY A 12 -15.84 -4.65 24.08
CA GLY A 12 -15.20 -3.62 24.87
C GLY A 12 -15.65 -2.27 24.34
N VAL A 13 -16.19 -1.47 25.26
CA VAL A 13 -16.58 -0.08 25.10
C VAL A 13 -15.72 0.57 24.03
N ALA A 14 -16.37 1.04 22.96
CA ALA A 14 -15.71 1.73 21.86
C ALA A 14 -14.83 2.86 22.40
N GLU A 15 -13.55 2.56 22.57
CA GLU A 15 -12.50 3.55 22.66
C GLU A 15 -12.46 4.16 21.26
N SER A 16 -13.28 5.19 21.06
CA SER A 16 -13.02 6.21 20.05
C SER A 16 -11.77 6.97 20.50
N ALA A 17 -10.66 6.25 20.64
CA ALA A 17 -9.34 6.83 20.64
C ALA A 17 -9.25 7.55 19.30
N ASP A 18 -9.01 8.85 19.37
CA ASP A 18 -8.52 9.62 18.23
C ASP A 18 -7.45 8.77 17.56
N ALA A 19 -7.79 8.14 16.42
CA ALA A 19 -6.89 7.29 15.66
C ALA A 19 -5.97 8.22 14.89
N GLY A 20 -5.29 9.09 15.64
CA GLY A 20 -4.27 9.98 15.17
C GLY A 20 -3.30 9.19 14.30
N PRO A 21 -2.61 9.88 13.38
CA PRO A 21 -1.68 9.22 12.48
C PRO A 21 -0.79 8.26 13.28
N PRO A 22 -0.55 7.05 12.76
CA PRO A 22 0.20 6.04 13.50
C PRO A 22 1.48 6.67 14.02
N SER A 23 1.78 6.43 15.30
CA SER A 23 2.96 6.97 15.97
C SER A 23 4.26 6.57 15.26
N GLU A 24 4.22 5.48 14.51
CA GLU A 24 5.28 5.01 13.64
C GLU A 24 4.94 5.24 12.18
N LEU A 25 5.93 5.78 11.46
CA LEU A 25 5.84 5.91 10.01
C LEU A 25 6.01 4.54 9.35
N PRO A 26 5.28 4.26 8.27
CA PRO A 26 5.50 3.07 7.47
C PRO A 26 6.92 3.06 6.90
N SER A 27 7.39 1.87 6.52
CA SER A 27 8.63 1.75 5.77
C SER A 27 8.54 2.53 4.45
N PRO A 28 9.66 3.06 3.94
CA PRO A 28 9.69 3.70 2.63
C PRO A 28 9.17 2.75 1.54
N ALA A 29 8.54 3.34 0.53
CA ALA A 29 8.15 2.60 -0.66
C ALA A 29 9.40 2.01 -1.34
N PRO A 30 9.29 0.83 -1.97
CA PRO A 30 10.36 0.28 -2.78
C PRO A 30 10.72 1.19 -3.96
N ASP A 31 11.99 1.13 -4.39
CA ASP A 31 12.53 2.01 -5.44
C ASP A 31 11.75 1.93 -6.77
N PHE A 32 11.28 0.73 -7.14
CA PHE A 32 10.52 0.51 -8.38
C PHE A 32 9.24 1.38 -8.48
N VAL A 33 8.67 1.81 -7.35
CA VAL A 33 7.51 2.72 -7.35
C VAL A 33 7.93 4.11 -7.83
N GLY A 34 9.12 4.57 -7.45
CA GLY A 34 9.71 5.81 -7.95
C GLY A 34 9.96 5.74 -9.45
N ASP A 35 10.51 4.62 -9.91
CA ASP A 35 10.78 4.39 -11.35
C ASP A 35 9.48 4.43 -12.17
N ILE A 36 8.44 3.71 -11.74
CA ILE A 36 7.11 3.74 -12.40
C ILE A 36 6.52 5.15 -12.45
N LEU A 37 6.65 5.93 -11.37
CA LEU A 37 6.13 7.31 -11.33
C LEU A 37 6.91 8.26 -12.26
N GLY A 38 8.20 7.98 -12.48
CA GLY A 38 9.01 8.62 -13.51
C GLY A 38 8.45 8.34 -14.90
N ASP A 39 8.28 7.06 -15.26
CA ASP A 39 7.75 6.65 -16.57
C ASP A 39 6.36 7.24 -16.85
N VAL A 40 5.49 7.31 -15.84
CA VAL A 40 4.18 7.95 -15.96
C VAL A 40 4.32 9.45 -16.28
N THR A 41 5.27 10.14 -15.66
CA THR A 41 5.51 11.57 -15.91
C THR A 41 6.03 11.81 -17.33
N ASP A 42 6.93 10.95 -17.78
CA ASP A 42 7.51 11.01 -19.13
C ASP A 42 6.44 10.71 -20.20
N PHE A 43 5.56 9.74 -19.95
CA PHE A 43 4.42 9.46 -20.84
C PHE A 43 3.45 10.64 -20.94
N LEU A 44 3.13 11.27 -19.80
CA LEU A 44 2.24 12.44 -19.78
C LEU A 44 2.87 13.68 -20.43
N SER A 45 4.19 13.79 -20.39
CA SER A 45 4.94 14.85 -21.07
C SER A 45 5.11 14.59 -22.57
N GLY A 46 4.88 13.35 -23.01
CA GLY A 46 5.04 12.90 -24.40
C GLY A 46 6.47 12.53 -24.75
N ASP A 47 7.34 12.36 -23.76
CA ASP A 47 8.73 11.92 -23.94
C ASP A 47 8.81 10.44 -24.32
N ILE A 48 7.84 9.64 -23.86
CA ILE A 48 7.65 8.25 -24.28
C ILE A 48 6.22 7.98 -24.76
N ASP A 49 6.08 7.12 -25.77
CA ASP A 49 4.78 6.79 -26.37
C ASP A 49 4.12 5.56 -25.74
N THR A 50 4.91 4.67 -25.16
CA THR A 50 4.46 3.33 -24.72
C THR A 50 4.81 3.05 -23.26
N LEU A 51 4.00 3.61 -22.35
CA LEU A 51 4.16 3.41 -20.90
C LEU A 51 4.21 1.94 -20.48
N GLY A 52 3.44 1.08 -21.15
CA GLY A 52 3.39 -0.35 -20.82
C GLY A 52 4.72 -1.07 -21.02
N ASP A 53 5.54 -0.64 -21.99
CA ASP A 53 6.85 -1.21 -22.27
C ASP A 53 7.84 -0.81 -21.17
N ALA A 54 7.93 0.48 -20.89
CA ALA A 54 8.77 1.05 -19.82
C ALA A 54 8.45 0.42 -18.44
N VAL A 55 7.18 0.33 -18.07
CA VAL A 55 6.77 -0.32 -16.81
C VAL A 55 7.08 -1.82 -16.81
N SER A 56 7.01 -2.49 -17.97
CA SER A 56 7.33 -3.92 -18.08
C SER A 56 8.83 -4.17 -17.89
N ASP A 57 9.70 -3.25 -18.29
CA ASP A 57 11.13 -3.31 -18.04
C ASP A 57 11.42 -3.18 -16.53
N VAL A 58 10.81 -2.19 -15.85
CA VAL A 58 10.94 -2.01 -14.39
C VAL A 58 10.44 -3.24 -13.63
N ALA A 59 9.30 -3.81 -14.04
CA ALA A 59 8.74 -5.01 -13.43
C ALA A 59 9.57 -6.27 -13.72
N GLY A 60 10.26 -6.32 -14.88
CA GLY A 60 11.16 -7.39 -15.26
C GLY A 60 12.43 -7.43 -14.39
N ASP A 61 12.99 -6.27 -14.06
CA ASP A 61 14.14 -6.13 -13.16
C ASP A 61 13.77 -6.37 -11.69
N ALA A 62 12.53 -6.06 -11.29
CA ALA A 62 12.03 -6.26 -9.92
C ALA A 62 11.67 -7.73 -9.60
N ALA A 63 11.65 -8.61 -10.60
CA ALA A 63 11.45 -10.04 -10.36
C ALA A 63 12.69 -10.59 -9.61
N PRO A 64 12.52 -11.23 -8.43
CA PRO A 64 13.63 -11.92 -7.80
C PRO A 64 14.17 -12.93 -8.80
N GLU A 65 15.49 -12.96 -9.00
CA GLU A 65 16.18 -14.00 -9.77
C GLU A 65 15.72 -15.35 -9.22
N ASN A 66 14.68 -15.94 -9.81
CA ASN A 66 14.26 -17.26 -9.44
C ASN A 66 15.33 -18.16 -10.06
N GLY A 67 16.34 -18.47 -9.25
CA GLY A 67 17.45 -19.34 -9.61
C GLY A 67 16.90 -20.66 -10.12
N GLY A 68 16.75 -20.74 -11.44
CA GLY A 68 16.50 -21.96 -12.16
C GLY A 68 17.75 -22.81 -12.10
N SER A 69 17.79 -23.72 -11.13
CA SER A 69 18.67 -24.88 -11.11
C SER A 69 18.33 -25.86 -12.22
#